data_AF-A0A0N4X1I4-F1
#
_entry.id   AF-A0A0N4X1I4-F1
#
_cell.length_a   1.000
_cell.length_b   1.000
_cell.length_c   1.000
_cell.angle_alpha   90.00
_cell.angle_beta   90.00
_cell.angle_gamma   90.00
#
_symmetry.space_group_name_H-M   'P 1'
#
loop_
_entity.id
_entity.type
_entity.pdbx_description
1 polymer ?
#
loop_
_entity_poly.entity_id
_entity_poly.type
_entity_poly.pdbx_seq_one_letter_code
_entity_poly.pdbx_strand_id
1 'polypeptide(L)'
;MPDLTSAGPLLAAVCYYGTVLGTAELSRRILDRTIAKKSSFHRFLIEVIGTAQICTCVFENAVIIQHYGVSSFFIVTSVLGFIFSSTGRGSYGTPLSPIELLYYGEMRLLFVNEGFWFM
;
A
#
# COMPACT_ATOMS: atom_id res chain seq x y z
N MET A 1 25.96 23.49 11.65
CA MET A 1 24.61 23.13 12.14
C MET A 1 23.93 22.30 11.05
N PRO A 2 24.17 20.98 11.01
CA PRO A 2 23.80 20.13 9.86
C PRO A 2 22.38 19.52 9.93
N ASP A 3 21.60 19.75 10.98
CA ASP A 3 20.38 18.96 11.23
C ASP A 3 19.16 19.36 10.40
N LEU A 4 19.07 20.61 9.91
CA LEU A 4 17.86 21.08 9.22
C LEU A 4 17.81 20.68 7.73
N THR A 5 18.96 20.61 7.06
CA THR A 5 19.06 20.27 5.63
C THR A 5 18.80 18.78 5.39
N SER A 6 19.17 17.92 6.33
CA SER A 6 18.93 16.47 6.26
C SER A 6 17.62 16.01 6.89
N ALA A 7 16.81 16.88 7.51
CA ALA A 7 15.51 16.51 8.07
C ALA A 7 14.33 16.83 7.14
N GLY A 8 14.49 17.80 6.26
CA GLY A 8 13.45 18.22 5.30
C GLY A 8 12.88 17.09 4.43
N PRO A 9 13.71 16.30 3.73
CA PRO A 9 13.20 15.25 2.85
C PRO A 9 12.56 14.09 3.61
N LEU A 10 13.06 13.73 4.80
CA LEU A 10 12.43 12.74 5.66
C LEU A 10 11.07 13.21 6.18
N LEU A 11 10.96 14.46 6.62
CA LEU A 11 9.69 15.02 7.10
C LEU A 11 8.66 15.09 5.96
N ALA A 12 9.08 15.52 4.77
CA ALA A 12 8.23 15.55 3.58
C ALA A 12 7.72 14.15 3.24
N ALA A 13 8.60 13.14 3.24
CA ALA A 13 8.22 11.76 2.97
C ALA A 13 7.26 11.19 4.03
N VAL A 14 7.50 11.46 5.33
CA VAL A 14 6.58 11.04 6.41
C VAL A 14 5.21 11.69 6.25
N CYS A 15 5.16 12.99 5.94
CA CYS A 15 3.90 13.68 5.65
C CYS A 15 3.19 13.07 4.43
N TYR A 16 3.92 12.75 3.38
CA TYR A 16 3.39 12.10 2.18
C TYR A 16 2.82 10.70 2.46
N TYR A 17 3.55 9.85 3.19
CA TYR A 17 3.02 8.55 3.60
C TYR A 17 1.78 8.68 4.48
N GLY A 18 1.77 9.66 5.40
CA GLY A 18 0.63 9.95 6.24
C GLY A 18 -0.62 10.35 5.44
N THR A 19 -0.48 11.22 4.43
CA THR A 19 -1.61 11.61 3.58
C THR A 19 -2.09 10.47 2.71
N VAL A 20 -1.20 9.65 2.15
CA VAL A 20 -1.57 8.47 1.35
C VAL A 20 -2.30 7.43 2.20
N LEU A 21 -1.79 7.12 3.39
CA LEU A 21 -2.45 6.20 4.32
C LEU A 21 -3.82 6.74 4.78
N GLY A 22 -3.89 8.03 5.11
CA GLY A 22 -5.13 8.68 5.53
C GLY A 22 -6.18 8.70 4.43
N THR A 23 -5.80 9.04 3.19
CA THR A 23 -6.71 9.04 2.04
C THR A 23 -7.16 7.63 1.66
N ALA A 24 -6.29 6.63 1.76
CA ALA A 24 -6.65 5.23 1.54
C ALA A 24 -7.65 4.72 2.59
N GLU A 25 -7.41 4.99 3.88
CA GLU A 25 -8.31 4.61 4.97
C GLU A 25 -9.67 5.33 4.85
N LEU A 26 -9.66 6.63 4.51
CA LEU A 26 -10.89 7.38 4.24
C LEU A 26 -11.66 6.77 3.06
N SER A 27 -10.98 6.43 1.97
CA SER A 27 -11.59 5.82 0.79
C SER A 27 -12.21 4.46 1.12
N ARG A 28 -11.52 3.62 1.90
CA ARG A 28 -12.05 2.33 2.39
C ARG A 28 -13.30 2.51 3.26
N ARG A 29 -13.30 3.52 4.15
CA ARG A 29 -14.47 3.83 5.00
C ARG A 29 -15.67 4.32 4.20
N ILE A 30 -15.44 5.16 3.19
CA ILE A 30 -16.50 5.63 2.28
C ILE A 30 -17.07 4.43 1.53
N LEU A 31 -16.19 3.60 0.95
CA LEU A 31 -16.57 2.41 0.20
C LEU A 31 -17.41 1.43 1.03
N ASP A 32 -17.01 1.18 2.27
CA ASP A 32 -17.75 0.33 3.22
C ASP A 32 -19.13 0.89 3.59
N ARG A 33 -19.34 2.21 3.45
CA ARG A 33 -20.64 2.85 3.68
C ARG A 33 -21.51 2.93 2.43
N THR A 34 -20.91 3.02 1.25
CA THR A 34 -21.66 3.21 -0.01
C THR A 34 -22.03 1.92 -0.71
N ILE A 35 -21.23 0.86 -0.60
CA ILE A 35 -21.41 -0.37 -1.37
C ILE A 35 -21.55 -1.59 -0.45
N ALA A 36 -22.49 -2.48 -0.78
CA ALA A 36 -22.67 -3.73 -0.07
C ALA A 36 -21.41 -4.61 -0.14
N LYS A 37 -20.88 -4.96 1.04
CA LYS A 37 -19.64 -5.75 1.24
C LYS A 37 -19.60 -7.11 0.54
N LYS A 38 -20.75 -7.61 0.07
CA LYS A 38 -20.87 -8.91 -0.61
C LYS A 38 -20.69 -8.83 -2.13
N SER A 39 -20.57 -7.62 -2.68
CA SER A 39 -20.42 -7.42 -4.12
C SER A 39 -18.97 -7.65 -4.57
N SER A 40 -18.77 -8.38 -5.66
CA SER A 40 -17.44 -8.53 -6.30
C SER A 40 -16.81 -7.18 -6.66
N PHE A 41 -17.64 -6.17 -6.93
CA PHE A 41 -17.20 -4.81 -7.21
C PHE A 41 -16.63 -4.10 -5.97
N HIS A 42 -17.14 -4.38 -4.77
CA HIS A 42 -16.57 -3.86 -3.52
C HIS A 42 -15.16 -4.41 -3.29
N ARG A 43 -14.96 -5.71 -3.54
CA ARG A 43 -13.65 -6.36 -3.43
C ARG A 43 -12.64 -5.82 -4.47
N PHE A 44 -13.09 -5.58 -5.70
CA PHE A 44 -12.28 -4.91 -6.72
C PHE A 44 -11.83 -3.51 -6.28
N LEU A 45 -12.75 -2.69 -5.75
CA LEU A 45 -12.42 -1.33 -5.32
C LEU A 45 -11.47 -1.31 -4.11
N ILE A 46 -11.60 -2.25 -3.16
CA ILE A 46 -10.63 -2.39 -2.07
C ILE A 46 -9.23 -2.70 -2.62
N GLU A 47 -9.12 -3.56 -3.64
CA GLU A 47 -7.83 -3.84 -4.27
C GLU A 47 -7.23 -2.66 -5.01
N VAL A 48 -8.05 -1.91 -5.74
CA VAL A 48 -7.58 -0.71 -6.45
C VAL A 48 -7.03 0.30 -5.44
N ILE A 49 -7.70 0.50 -4.30
CA ILE A 49 -7.22 1.39 -3.24
C ILE A 49 -5.93 0.87 -2.61
N GLY A 50 -5.85 -0.42 -2.29
CA GLY A 50 -4.64 -1.05 -1.73
C GLY A 50 -3.44 -0.96 -2.66
N THR A 51 -3.64 -1.26 -3.93
CA THR A 51 -2.62 -1.14 -4.98
C THR A 51 -2.16 0.31 -5.11
N ALA A 52 -3.10 1.26 -5.25
CA ALA A 52 -2.76 2.67 -5.39
C ALA A 52 -1.97 3.20 -4.20
N GLN A 53 -2.32 2.78 -2.97
CA GLN A 53 -1.58 3.11 -1.75
C GLN A 53 -0.12 2.62 -1.83
N ILE A 54 0.11 1.35 -2.18
CA ILE A 54 1.45 0.76 -2.25
C ILE A 54 2.27 1.47 -3.33
N CYS A 55 1.75 1.59 -4.56
CA CYS A 55 2.47 2.20 -5.68
C CYS A 55 2.86 3.66 -5.38
N THR A 56 1.95 4.41 -4.77
CA THR A 56 2.19 5.81 -4.41
C THR A 56 3.29 5.93 -3.34
N CYS A 57 3.27 5.07 -2.32
CA CYS A 57 4.35 5.07 -1.32
C CYS A 57 5.72 4.65 -1.91
N VAL A 58 5.72 3.71 -2.88
CA VAL A 58 6.96 3.28 -3.56
C VAL A 58 7.54 4.39 -4.45
N PHE A 59 6.69 5.24 -5.02
CA PHE A 59 7.14 6.40 -5.80
C PHE A 59 7.96 7.36 -4.93
N GLU A 60 7.49 7.66 -3.73
CA GLU A 60 8.22 8.52 -2.78
C GLU A 60 9.48 7.85 -2.22
N ASN A 61 9.50 6.52 -2.10
CA ASN A 61 10.69 5.77 -1.70
C ASN A 61 11.88 5.99 -2.66
N ALA A 62 11.63 6.31 -3.94
CA ALA A 62 12.70 6.64 -4.88
C ALA A 62 13.43 7.94 -4.51
N VAL A 63 12.72 8.91 -3.92
CA VAL A 63 13.30 10.17 -3.41
C VAL A 63 14.17 9.89 -2.18
N ILE A 64 13.75 8.98 -1.31
CA ILE A 64 14.55 8.56 -0.14
C ILE A 64 15.86 7.88 -0.58
N ILE A 65 15.81 7.02 -1.61
CA ILE A 65 17.03 6.40 -2.16
C ILE A 65 18.03 7.45 -2.65
N GLN A 66 17.56 8.50 -3.33
CA GLN A 66 18.44 9.54 -3.87
C GLN A 66 19.14 10.35 -2.77
N HIS A 67 18.51 10.56 -1.62
CA HIS A 67 19.06 11.39 -0.54
C HIS A 67 19.76 10.61 0.58
N TYR A 68 19.35 9.36 0.87
CA TYR A 68 19.86 8.57 2.00
C TYR A 68 20.46 7.21 1.60
N GLY A 69 20.31 6.81 0.33
CA GLY A 69 20.86 5.57 -0.20
C GLY A 69 19.97 4.34 -0.03
N VAL A 70 20.48 3.20 -0.49
CA VAL A 70 19.73 1.94 -0.61
C VAL A 70 19.44 1.29 0.74
N SER A 71 20.25 1.54 1.78
CA SER A 71 20.01 1.02 3.13
C SER A 71 18.76 1.62 3.78
N SER A 72 18.48 2.90 3.52
CA SER A 72 17.29 3.59 4.02
C SER A 72 16.01 3.09 3.36
N PHE A 73 16.09 2.71 2.09
CA PHE A 73 14.97 2.08 1.38
C PHE A 73 14.49 0.82 2.09
N PHE A 74 15.40 -0.09 2.44
CA PHE A 74 15.06 -1.34 3.10
C PHE A 74 14.34 -1.14 4.44
N ILE A 75 14.79 -0.14 5.22
CA ILE A 75 14.16 0.19 6.51
C ILE A 75 12.75 0.73 6.29
N VAL A 76 12.60 1.70 5.37
CA VAL A 76 11.32 2.35 5.09
C VAL A 76 10.33 1.35 4.51
N THR A 77 10.72 0.53 3.54
CA THR A 77 9.86 -0.51 2.96
C THR A 77 9.46 -1.56 3.98
N SER A 78 10.35 -1.96 4.90
CA SER A 78 10.02 -2.89 5.98
C SER A 78 8.94 -2.33 6.91
N VAL A 79 9.07 -1.04 7.29
CA VAL A 79 8.09 -0.36 8.14
C VAL A 79 6.75 -0.20 7.42
N LEU A 80 6.76 0.27 6.17
CA LEU A 80 5.55 0.38 5.35
C LEU A 80 4.90 -0.98 5.11
N GLY A 81 5.68 -2.04 4.88
CA GLY A 81 5.18 -3.40 4.75
C GLY A 81 4.44 -3.88 5.99
N PHE A 82 4.95 -3.58 7.18
CA PHE A 82 4.25 -3.88 8.44
C PHE A 82 2.93 -3.09 8.56
N ILE A 83 2.95 -1.81 8.21
CA ILE A 83 1.75 -0.95 8.21
C ILE A 83 0.71 -1.47 7.21
N PHE A 84 1.14 -1.87 6.02
CA PHE A 84 0.27 -2.42 4.98
C PHE A 84 -0.31 -3.76 5.38
N SER A 85 0.48 -4.63 6.00
CA SER A 85 -0.01 -5.89 6.56
C SER A 85 -1.09 -5.67 7.63
N SER A 86 -0.89 -4.67 8.50
CA SER A 86 -1.88 -4.32 9.52
C SER A 86 -3.13 -3.60 8.96
N THR A 87 -2.96 -2.76 7.95
CA THR A 87 -4.02 -1.86 7.43
C THR A 87 -4.74 -2.41 6.19
N GLY A 88 -4.17 -3.42 5.53
CA GLY A 88 -4.60 -3.90 4.22
C GLY A 88 -5.99 -4.53 4.19
N ARG A 89 -6.57 -4.91 5.34
CA ARG A 89 -7.90 -5.56 5.45
C ARG A 89 -8.11 -6.72 4.45
N GLY A 90 -7.04 -7.44 4.11
CA GLY A 90 -7.05 -8.54 3.14
C GLY A 90 -6.92 -8.13 1.67
N SER A 91 -6.47 -6.90 1.38
CA SER A 91 -6.06 -6.49 0.03
C SER A 91 -4.69 -7.10 -0.32
N TYR A 92 -4.62 -7.75 -1.47
CA TYR A 92 -3.44 -8.33 -2.10
C TYR A 92 -2.47 -7.27 -2.64
N GLY A 93 -2.95 -6.03 -2.87
CA GLY A 93 -2.11 -4.92 -3.33
C GLY A 93 -1.75 -5.01 -4.81
N THR A 94 -2.53 -5.76 -5.58
CA THR A 94 -2.35 -5.93 -7.03
C THR A 94 -3.70 -5.99 -7.75
N PRO A 95 -3.84 -5.32 -8.90
CA PRO A 95 -5.05 -5.39 -9.71
C PRO A 95 -5.17 -6.73 -10.44
N LEU A 96 -4.12 -7.57 -10.45
CA LEU A 96 -4.11 -8.87 -11.11
C LEU A 96 -5.05 -9.86 -10.43
N SER A 97 -5.01 -9.96 -9.10
CA SER A 97 -5.86 -10.91 -8.34
C SER A 97 -7.36 -10.77 -8.62
N PRO A 98 -7.96 -9.56 -8.69
CA PRO A 98 -9.37 -9.43 -9.05
C PRO A 98 -9.64 -9.63 -10.55
N ILE A 99 -8.67 -9.39 -11.44
CA ILE A 99 -8.78 -9.71 -12.87
C ILE A 99 -8.80 -11.23 -13.07
N GLU A 100 -7.94 -11.95 -12.35
CA GLU A 100 -7.93 -13.42 -12.33
C GLU A 100 -9.24 -13.97 -11.78
N LEU A 101 -9.79 -13.37 -10.71
CA LEU A 101 -11.10 -13.75 -10.18
C LEU A 101 -12.24 -13.54 -11.20
N LEU A 102 -12.17 -12.46 -11.98
CA LEU A 102 -13.17 -12.15 -13.02
C LEU A 102 -13.05 -13.11 -14.22
N TYR A 103 -11.82 -13.51 -14.58
CA TYR A 103 -11.56 -14.34 -15.75
C TYR A 103 -11.69 -15.85 -15.48
N TYR A 104 -11.26 -16.32 -14.31
CA TYR A 104 -11.23 -17.74 -13.95
C TYR A 104 -12.36 -18.18 -13.02
N GLY A 105 -13.13 -17.26 -12.42
CA GLY A 105 -14.34 -17.56 -11.63
C GLY A 105 -14.12 -18.33 -10.31
N GLU A 106 -12.89 -18.77 -10.02
CA GLU A 106 -12.52 -19.62 -8.89
C GLU A 106 -11.34 -19.00 -8.14
N MET A 107 -11.48 -18.79 -6.83
CA MET A 107 -10.32 -18.77 -5.93
C MET A 107 -10.23 -20.13 -5.28
N ARG A 108 -9.65 -21.09 -6.00
CA ARG A 108 -9.06 -22.27 -5.36
C ARG A 108 -7.80 -21.80 -4.64
N LEU A 109 -7.97 -21.30 -3.41
CA LEU A 109 -7.06 -21.55 -2.28
C LEU A 109 -5.56 -21.61 -2.64
N LEU A 110 -5.03 -20.57 -3.30
CA LEU A 110 -3.60 -20.43 -3.53
C LEU A 110 -3.07 -19.30 -2.65
N PHE A 111 -2.34 -19.74 -1.62
CA PHE A 111 -1.43 -18.99 -0.76
C PHE A 111 -2.02 -18.16 0.39
N VAL A 112 -2.44 -18.91 1.42
CA VAL A 112 -2.34 -18.54 2.85
C VAL A 112 -0.88 -18.32 3.32
N ASN A 113 0.13 -18.31 2.42
CA ASN A 113 1.53 -18.44 2.84
C ASN A 113 2.55 -17.82 1.87
N GLU A 114 2.46 -16.55 1.50
CA GLU A 114 3.63 -15.83 0.99
C GLU A 114 3.56 -14.36 1.41
N GLY A 115 4.18 -14.06 2.55
CA GLY A 115 4.52 -12.71 2.98
C GLY A 115 5.66 -12.14 2.14
N PHE A 116 5.46 -11.98 0.84
CA PHE A 116 6.56 -11.61 -0.05
C PHE A 116 6.07 -10.79 -1.24
N TRP A 117 6.08 -9.46 -1.10
CA TRP A 117 6.37 -8.52 -2.21
C TRP A 117 6.90 -7.17 -1.70
N PHE A 118 7.61 -7.16 -0.57
CA PHE A 118 8.53 -6.07 -0.17
C PHE A 118 9.59 -6.57 0.82
N MET A 119 10.13 -7.76 0.56
CA MET A 119 11.42 -8.23 1.07
C MET A 119 12.22 -8.75 -0.12
#